data_AF-A0A845V466-F1
#
_entry.id   AF-A0A845V466-F1
#
_cell.length_a   1.000
_cell.length_b   1.000
_cell.length_c   1.000
_cell.angle_alpha   90.00
_cell.angle_beta   90.00
_cell.angle_gamma   90.00
#
_symmetry.space_group_name_H-M   'P 1'
#
loop_
_entity.id
_entity.type
_entity.pdbx_description
1 polymer ?
#
loop_
_entity_poly.entity_id
_entity_poly.type
_entity_poly.pdbx_seq_one_letter_code
_entity_poly.pdbx_strand_id
1 'polypeptide(L)'
;MSAQLARQRFIDTYRIVSREKRHLDYSCQKLFSTELSIQNLTNLDSNPELAETIEAFASRFGRMQDTMAGKLFPRFLEAQAEPTGTQLETLQRMEKLGLVDSVERWLEARELFGQT
;
A
#
# COMPACT_ATOMS: atom_id res chain seq x y z
N MET A 1 21.32 -11.24 14.07
CA MET A 1 19.87 -11.41 14.30
C MET A 1 19.51 -12.87 14.00
N SER A 2 18.77 -13.57 14.86
CA SER A 2 18.46 -14.99 14.58
C SER A 2 17.43 -15.11 13.44
N ALA A 3 17.57 -16.14 12.59
CA ALA A 3 16.67 -16.37 11.46
C ALA A 3 15.19 -16.53 11.90
N GLN A 4 14.98 -17.08 13.10
CA GLN A 4 13.65 -17.22 13.70
C GLN A 4 13.03 -15.86 14.02
N LEU A 5 13.81 -14.93 14.56
CA LEU A 5 13.32 -13.59 14.88
C LEU A 5 13.00 -12.79 13.60
N ALA A 6 13.78 -12.96 12.54
CA ALA A 6 13.50 -12.32 11.24
C ALA A 6 12.15 -12.77 10.66
N ARG A 7 11.90 -14.09 10.63
CA ARG A 7 10.61 -14.65 10.20
C ARG A 7 9.45 -14.17 11.07
N GLN A 8 9.63 -14.14 12.38
CA GLN A 8 8.58 -13.67 13.29
C GLN A 8 8.20 -12.22 13.00
N ARG A 9 9.19 -11.33 12.83
CA ARG A 9 8.93 -9.93 12.46
C ARG A 9 8.23 -9.79 11.12
N PHE A 10 8.62 -10.58 10.12
CA PHE A 10 7.92 -10.60 8.83
C PHE A 10 6.44 -10.97 9.01
N ILE A 11 6.15 -12.07 9.72
CA ILE A 11 4.78 -12.55 9.97
C ILE A 11 3.95 -11.48 10.70
N ASP A 12 4.51 -10.84 11.73
CA ASP A 12 3.80 -9.82 12.49
C ASP A 12 3.49 -8.57 11.64
N THR A 13 4.42 -8.19 10.75
CA THR A 13 4.19 -7.10 9.80
C THR A 13 3.14 -7.47 8.75
N TYR A 14 3.20 -8.70 8.25
CA TYR A 14 2.21 -9.21 7.30
C TYR A 14 0.80 -9.17 7.88
N ARG A 15 0.64 -9.47 9.18
CA ARG A 15 -0.65 -9.33 9.88
C ARG A 15 -1.15 -7.89 9.95
N ILE A 16 -0.25 -6.92 10.11
CA ILE A 16 -0.58 -5.49 10.08
C ILE A 16 -1.04 -5.09 8.68
N VAL A 17 -0.25 -5.39 7.64
CA VAL A 17 -0.61 -5.11 6.25
C VAL A 17 -1.91 -5.79 5.84
N SER A 18 -2.15 -7.02 6.32
CA SER A 18 -3.42 -7.73 6.08
C SER A 18 -4.63 -7.00 6.71
N ARG A 19 -4.45 -6.32 7.84
CA ARG A 19 -5.50 -5.49 8.45
C ARG A 19 -5.72 -4.22 7.64
N GLU A 20 -4.65 -3.54 7.24
CA GLU A 20 -4.71 -2.35 6.38
C GLU A 20 -5.41 -2.66 5.06
N LYS A 21 -5.06 -3.80 4.43
CA LYS A 21 -5.71 -4.30 3.22
C LYS A 21 -7.22 -4.45 3.40
N ARG A 22 -7.69 -5.02 4.51
CA ARG A 22 -9.14 -5.16 4.75
C ARG A 22 -9.87 -3.81 4.80
N HIS A 23 -9.25 -2.80 5.41
CA HIS A 23 -9.82 -1.46 5.44
C HIS A 23 -9.78 -0.78 4.08
N LEU A 24 -8.70 -0.99 3.32
CA LEU A 24 -8.58 -0.51 1.95
C LEU A 24 -9.63 -1.17 1.04
N ASP A 25 -9.79 -2.50 1.11
CA ASP A 25 -10.79 -3.26 0.35
C ASP A 25 -12.20 -2.71 0.60
N TYR A 26 -12.54 -2.41 1.86
CA TYR A 26 -13.82 -1.77 2.19
C TYR A 26 -13.99 -0.40 1.53
N SER A 27 -12.95 0.45 1.56
CA SER A 27 -12.95 1.73 0.85
C SER A 27 -13.09 1.56 -0.66
N CYS A 28 -12.36 0.62 -1.25
CA CYS A 28 -12.46 0.30 -2.68
C CYS A 28 -13.88 -0.11 -3.04
N GLN A 29 -14.47 -1.05 -2.29
CA GLN A 29 -15.83 -1.52 -2.54
C GLN A 29 -16.84 -0.37 -2.47
N LYS A 30 -16.75 0.49 -1.45
CA LYS A 30 -17.62 1.66 -1.33
C LYS A 30 -17.43 2.61 -2.53
N LEU A 31 -16.18 2.94 -2.85
CA LEU A 31 -15.84 3.86 -3.94
C LEU A 31 -16.33 3.35 -5.31
N PHE A 32 -16.07 2.09 -5.64
CA PHE A 32 -16.48 1.48 -6.91
C PHE A 32 -17.96 1.08 -6.97
N SER A 33 -18.66 1.03 -5.84
CA SER A 33 -20.12 0.93 -5.81
C SER A 33 -20.82 2.28 -6.06
N THR A 34 -20.07 3.38 -6.04
CA THR A 34 -20.57 4.72 -6.33
C THR A 34 -20.35 5.05 -7.80
N GLU A 35 -21.27 5.80 -8.42
CA GLU A 35 -21.11 6.25 -9.81
C GLU A 35 -20.03 7.35 -9.88
N LEU A 36 -18.82 6.96 -10.29
CA LEU A 36 -17.69 7.86 -10.53
C LEU A 36 -17.83 8.53 -11.90
N SER A 37 -18.77 9.46 -12.02
CA SER A 37 -18.90 10.30 -13.20
C SER A 37 -17.96 11.53 -13.10
N ILE A 38 -17.53 12.05 -14.25
CA ILE A 38 -16.74 13.29 -14.30
C ILE A 38 -17.48 14.42 -13.59
N GLN A 39 -18.80 14.51 -13.77
CA GLN A 39 -19.65 15.52 -13.12
C GLN A 39 -19.56 15.44 -11.59
N ASN A 40 -19.66 14.23 -11.02
CA ASN A 40 -19.58 14.00 -9.58
C ASN A 40 -18.18 14.32 -9.02
N LEU A 41 -17.13 13.97 -9.76
CA LEU A 41 -15.75 14.27 -9.38
C LEU A 41 -15.40 15.76 -9.48
N THR A 42 -15.98 16.48 -10.44
CA THR A 42 -15.79 17.94 -10.57
C THR A 42 -16.60 18.76 -9.57
N ASN A 43 -17.54 18.14 -8.84
CA ASN A 43 -18.41 18.81 -7.88
C ASN A 43 -18.38 18.15 -6.49
N LEU A 44 -17.18 17.79 -6.02
CA LEU A 44 -16.98 17.14 -4.72
C LEU A 44 -17.45 18.01 -3.53
N ASP A 45 -17.37 19.34 -3.65
CA ASP A 45 -17.85 20.26 -2.60
C ASP A 45 -19.36 20.10 -2.35
N SER A 46 -20.12 19.70 -3.37
CA SER A 46 -21.55 19.42 -3.28
C SER A 46 -21.85 17.96 -2.93
N ASN A 47 -20.83 17.10 -2.78
CA ASN A 47 -20.95 15.69 -2.47
C ASN A 47 -19.95 15.26 -1.38
N PRO A 48 -20.17 15.67 -0.13
CA PRO A 48 -19.25 15.40 0.98
C PRO A 48 -19.04 13.90 1.24
N GLU A 49 -20.04 13.05 0.96
CA GLU A 49 -19.90 11.60 1.15
C GLU A 49 -18.91 10.98 0.14
N LEU A 50 -18.97 11.41 -1.13
CA LEU A 50 -18.02 10.96 -2.14
C LEU A 50 -16.60 11.47 -1.82
N ALA A 51 -16.47 12.72 -1.40
CA ALA A 51 -15.20 13.30 -0.99
C ALA A 51 -14.57 12.50 0.17
N GLU A 52 -15.33 12.25 1.24
CA GLU A 52 -14.87 11.43 2.38
C GLU A 52 -14.46 10.01 1.93
N THR A 53 -15.20 9.42 0.99
CA THR A 53 -14.90 8.08 0.49
C THR A 53 -13.58 8.04 -0.29
N ILE A 54 -13.32 9.05 -1.13
CA ILE A 54 -12.05 9.19 -1.88
C ILE A 54 -10.89 9.44 -0.91
N GLU A 55 -11.04 10.36 0.05
CA GLU A 55 -10.02 10.64 1.06
C GLU A 55 -9.70 9.40 1.90
N ALA A 56 -10.72 8.68 2.35
CA ALA A 56 -10.54 7.44 3.10
C ALA A 56 -9.80 6.39 2.28
N PHE A 57 -10.12 6.25 0.99
CA PHE A 57 -9.39 5.36 0.07
C PHE A 57 -7.92 5.78 -0.06
N ALA A 58 -7.63 7.02 -0.44
CA ALA A 58 -6.28 7.53 -0.65
C ALA A 58 -5.42 7.36 0.61
N SER A 59 -5.96 7.77 1.75
CA SER A 59 -5.29 7.68 3.05
C SER A 59 -5.01 6.22 3.48
N ARG A 60 -5.93 5.29 3.21
CA ARG A 60 -5.74 3.85 3.51
C ARG A 60 -4.73 3.21 2.55
N PHE A 61 -4.77 3.58 1.28
CA PHE A 61 -3.83 3.11 0.27
C PHE A 61 -2.41 3.54 0.63
N GLY A 62 -2.19 4.84 0.85
CA GLY A 62 -0.88 5.41 1.21
C GLY A 62 -0.29 4.75 2.46
N ARG A 63 -1.08 4.60 3.53
CA ARG A 63 -0.64 3.89 4.74
C ARG A 63 -0.21 2.45 4.48
N MET A 64 -1.01 1.69 3.73
CA MET A 64 -0.68 0.30 3.41
C MET A 64 0.62 0.24 2.59
N GLN A 65 0.75 1.11 1.59
CA GLN A 65 1.93 1.21 0.73
C GLN A 65 3.20 1.56 1.55
N ASP A 66 3.11 2.51 2.48
CA ASP A 66 4.20 2.89 3.37
C ASP A 66 4.60 1.76 4.33
N THR A 67 3.64 1.08 4.94
CA THR A 67 3.91 -0.09 5.79
C THR A 67 4.58 -1.19 4.98
N MET A 68 4.14 -1.43 3.75
CA MET A 68 4.74 -2.42 2.85
C MET A 68 6.17 -2.08 2.49
N ALA A 69 6.41 -0.88 1.94
CA ALA A 69 7.72 -0.44 1.47
C ALA A 69 8.72 -0.21 2.61
N GLY A 70 8.26 0.36 3.73
CA GLY A 70 9.11 0.70 4.87
C GLY A 70 9.40 -0.48 5.81
N LYS A 71 8.56 -1.52 5.83
CA LYS A 71 8.69 -2.62 6.80
C LYS A 71 8.50 -4.00 6.21
N LEU A 72 7.43 -4.25 5.47
CA LEU A 72 7.10 -5.61 5.03
C LEU A 72 8.16 -6.16 4.08
N PHE A 73 8.52 -5.39 3.04
CA PHE A 73 9.47 -5.85 2.02
C PHE A 73 10.90 -6.02 2.56
N PRO A 74 11.45 -5.07 3.36
CA PRO A 74 12.74 -5.30 4.01
C PRO A 74 12.73 -6.55 4.90
N ARG A 75 11.66 -6.74 5.71
CA ARG A 75 11.55 -7.91 6.59
C ARG A 75 11.37 -9.22 5.84
N PHE A 76 10.75 -9.19 4.66
CA PHE A 76 10.66 -10.33 3.77
C PHE A 76 12.07 -10.75 3.31
N LEU A 77 12.90 -9.80 2.85
CA LEU A 77 14.29 -10.07 2.46
C LEU A 77 15.12 -10.59 3.64
N GLU A 78 15.03 -9.94 4.81
CA GLU A 78 15.70 -10.38 6.04
C GLU A 78 15.33 -11.83 6.42
N ALA A 79 14.06 -12.19 6.27
CA ALA A 79 13.57 -13.54 6.58
C ALA A 79 14.12 -14.61 5.63
N GLN A 80 14.51 -14.23 4.40
CA GLN A 80 15.20 -15.06 3.42
C GLN A 80 16.73 -15.00 3.52
N ALA A 81 17.27 -14.27 4.50
CA ALA A 81 18.69 -13.95 4.62
C ALA A 81 19.27 -13.20 3.40
N GLU A 82 18.43 -12.44 2.70
CA GLU A 82 18.85 -11.51 1.65
C GLU A 82 19.19 -10.12 2.25
N PRO A 83 20.13 -9.37 1.65
CA PRO A 83 20.46 -8.02 2.09
C PRO A 83 19.30 -7.05 1.82
N THR A 84 19.06 -6.14 2.75
CA THR A 84 18.14 -5.00 2.58
C THR A 84 18.93 -3.79 2.10
N GLY A 85 18.61 -3.30 0.91
CA GLY A 85 19.17 -2.06 0.38
C GLY A 85 18.32 -0.84 0.72
N THR A 86 18.46 0.21 -0.08
CA THR A 86 17.53 1.33 -0.14
C THR A 86 16.10 0.86 -0.44
N GLN A 87 15.12 1.72 -0.21
CA GLN A 87 13.71 1.40 -0.51
C GLN A 87 13.51 1.09 -2.00
N LEU A 88 14.17 1.81 -2.90
CA LEU A 88 14.10 1.57 -4.34
C LEU A 88 14.70 0.21 -4.72
N GLU A 89 15.87 -0.13 -4.19
CA GLU A 89 16.50 -1.44 -4.43
C GLU A 89 15.63 -2.59 -3.90
N THR A 90 15.00 -2.39 -2.74
CA THR A 90 14.05 -3.35 -2.17
C THR A 90 12.84 -3.54 -3.08
N LEU A 91 12.25 -2.45 -3.59
CA LEU A 91 11.12 -2.52 -4.53
C LEU A 91 11.51 -3.21 -5.85
N GLN A 92 12.66 -2.87 -6.43
CA GLN A 92 13.20 -3.56 -7.62
C GLN A 92 13.43 -5.05 -7.36
N ARG A 93 13.85 -5.42 -6.15
CA ARG A 93 13.97 -6.81 -5.76
C ARG A 93 12.61 -7.50 -5.68
N MET A 94 11.59 -6.84 -5.12
CA MET A 94 10.22 -7.37 -5.08
C MET A 94 9.64 -7.57 -6.48
N GLU A 95 9.92 -6.65 -7.41
CA GLU A 95 9.52 -6.77 -8.81
C GLU A 95 10.19 -7.94 -9.51
N LYS A 96 11.51 -8.10 -9.35
CA LYS A 96 12.23 -9.28 -9.87
C LYS A 96 11.72 -10.62 -9.32
N LEU A 97 11.12 -10.61 -8.13
CA LEU A 97 10.51 -11.78 -7.51
C LEU A 97 9.03 -11.97 -7.89
N GLY A 98 8.44 -11.05 -8.64
CA GLY A 98 7.01 -11.09 -9.01
C GLY A 98 6.05 -10.75 -7.86
N LEU A 99 6.54 -10.10 -6.79
CA LEU A 99 5.73 -9.67 -5.65
C LEU A 99 5.20 -8.24 -5.80
N VAL A 100 5.83 -7.46 -6.67
CA VAL A 100 5.37 -6.14 -7.13
C VAL A 100 5.33 -6.19 -8.65
N ASP A 101 4.21 -5.82 -9.26
CA ASP A 101 4.07 -5.94 -10.73
C ASP A 101 4.95 -4.95 -11.49
N SER A 102 5.08 -3.74 -10.95
CA SER A 102 5.88 -2.67 -11.56
C SER A 102 6.34 -1.67 -10.49
N VAL A 103 7.64 -1.44 -10.38
CA VAL A 103 8.19 -0.38 -9.50
C VAL A 103 7.77 0.99 -9.98
N GLU A 104 7.72 1.22 -11.28
CA GLU A 104 7.25 2.48 -11.87
C GLU A 104 5.82 2.79 -11.43
N ARG A 105 4.88 1.86 -11.63
CA ARG A 105 3.48 2.05 -11.18
C ARG A 105 3.36 2.19 -9.67
N TRP A 106 4.23 1.52 -8.91
CA TRP A 106 4.27 1.69 -7.45
C TRP A 106 4.63 3.14 -7.08
N LEU A 107 5.66 3.71 -7.72
CA LEU A 107 6.08 5.09 -7.48
C LEU A 107 5.03 6.09 -7.96
N GLU A 108 4.42 5.88 -9.12
CA GLU A 108 3.29 6.69 -9.61
C GLU A 108 2.14 6.71 -8.60
N ALA A 109 1.73 5.55 -8.09
CA ALA A 109 0.68 5.47 -7.08
C ALA A 109 1.07 6.18 -5.77
N ARG A 110 2.36 6.16 -5.41
CA ARG A 110 2.87 6.90 -4.24
C ARG A 110 2.76 8.40 -4.44
N GLU A 111 3.08 8.91 -5.63
CA GLU A 111 2.92 10.35 -5.93
C GLU A 111 1.44 10.77 -5.87
N LEU A 112 0.53 9.90 -6.31
CA LEU A 112 -0.91 10.17 -6.30
C LEU A 112 -1.54 10.14 -4.90
N PHE A 113 -1.10 9.24 -4.02
CA PHE A 113 -1.77 8.98 -2.73
C PHE A 113 -0.90 9.22 -1.48
N GLY A 114 0.39 9.49 -1.64
CA GLY A 114 1.37 9.61 -0.56
C GLY A 114 1.56 11.02 0.00
N GLN A 115 0.78 12.01 -0.45
CA GLN A 115 0.87 13.42 0.00
C GLN A 115 -0.22 13.85 1.00
N THR A 116 -1.09 12.95 1.46
CA THR A 116 -2.11 13.24 2.50
C THR A 116 -1.63 13.01 3.91
#